data_AF-A0AAP2GWK7-F1
#
_entry.id   AF-A0AAP2GWK7-F1
#
_cell.length_a   1.000
_cell.length_b   1.000
_cell.length_c   1.000
_cell.angle_alpha   90.00
_cell.angle_beta   90.00
_cell.angle_gamma   90.00
#
_symmetry.space_group_name_H-M   'P 1'
#
loop_
_entity.id
_entity.type
_entity.pdbx_description
1 polymer ?
#
loop_
_entity_poly.entity_id
_entity_poly.type
_entity_poly.pdbx_seq_one_letter_code
_entity_poly.pdbx_strand_id
1 'polypeptide(L)'
;SAVGDFHKAHWRERPTFWLDLRVTYADGTTETISSDPTWKTSLSPVVFNSIYTAEHYDARREQPGWNTVRFDDAAWVNAIARKAPSNNIVAQVLHPIRNVEELAAAYMRKLNDTT
;
A
#
# COMPACT_ATOMS: atom_id res chain seq x y z
N SER A 1 -12.97 15.95 -29.44
CA SER A 1 -11.76 15.92 -28.61
C SER A 1 -12.13 16.05 -27.15
N ALA A 2 -12.09 14.95 -26.40
CA ALA A 2 -12.47 14.91 -24.99
C ALA A 2 -11.19 14.78 -24.13
N VAL A 3 -10.54 15.92 -23.88
CA VAL A 3 -9.57 16.07 -22.78
C VAL A 3 -10.20 17.08 -21.83
N GLY A 4 -11.09 16.60 -20.98
CA GLY A 4 -11.78 17.40 -19.97
C GLY A 4 -12.13 16.48 -18.82
N ASP A 5 -11.80 16.88 -17.59
CA ASP A 5 -12.11 16.20 -16.33
C ASP A 5 -11.19 15.09 -15.81
N PHE A 6 -9.94 14.93 -16.32
CA PHE A 6 -8.92 14.09 -15.65
C PHE A 6 -8.61 14.50 -14.20
N HIS A 7 -8.88 15.75 -13.84
CA HIS A 7 -8.59 16.35 -12.55
C HIS A 7 -9.70 16.19 -11.50
N LYS A 8 -10.89 15.67 -11.89
CA LYS A 8 -12.03 15.45 -10.98
C LYS A 8 -12.27 13.98 -10.62
N ALA A 9 -11.40 13.10 -11.09
CA ALA A 9 -11.48 11.68 -10.82
C ALA A 9 -11.38 11.38 -9.31
N HIS A 10 -12.42 10.78 -8.74
CA HIS A 10 -12.47 10.37 -7.33
C HIS A 10 -11.34 9.42 -6.94
N TRP A 11 -10.76 8.68 -7.90
CA TRP A 11 -9.59 7.81 -7.69
C TRP A 11 -8.25 8.55 -7.55
N ARG A 12 -8.23 9.90 -7.67
CA ARG A 12 -7.05 10.74 -7.37
C ARG A 12 -7.03 11.26 -5.93
N GLU A 13 -8.05 10.96 -5.14
CA GLU A 13 -7.99 11.25 -3.70
C GLU A 13 -6.79 10.53 -3.07
N ARG A 14 -6.27 11.08 -1.97
CA ARG A 14 -5.15 10.47 -1.26
C ARG A 14 -5.53 9.03 -0.88
N PRO A 15 -4.63 8.04 -1.05
CA PRO A 15 -4.89 6.68 -0.62
C PRO A 15 -5.41 6.62 0.82
N THR A 16 -6.44 5.83 1.04
CA THR A 16 -7.04 5.58 2.36
C THR A 16 -6.96 4.09 2.67
N PHE A 17 -6.95 3.75 3.96
CA PHE A 17 -6.83 2.39 4.46
C PHE A 17 -7.98 2.08 5.40
N TRP A 18 -8.54 0.87 5.30
CA TRP A 18 -9.56 0.32 6.20
C TRP A 18 -9.18 -1.13 6.53
N LEU A 19 -9.24 -1.49 7.81
CA LEU A 19 -9.02 -2.86 8.30
C LEU A 19 -9.93 -3.16 9.49
N ASP A 20 -10.49 -4.36 9.53
CA ASP A 20 -11.06 -4.98 10.73
C ASP A 20 -10.47 -6.38 10.89
N LEU A 21 -9.69 -6.60 11.95
CA LEU A 21 -9.11 -7.90 12.31
C LEU A 21 -9.89 -8.49 13.48
N ARG A 22 -10.68 -9.54 13.21
CA ARG A 22 -11.43 -10.24 14.24
C ARG A 22 -10.65 -11.44 14.79
N VAL A 23 -10.36 -11.42 16.08
CA VAL A 23 -9.73 -12.52 16.83
C VAL A 23 -10.81 -13.27 17.60
N THR A 24 -10.81 -14.60 17.50
CA THR A 24 -11.67 -15.48 18.32
C THR A 24 -10.76 -16.27 19.25
N TYR A 25 -10.98 -16.12 20.55
CA TYR A 25 -10.19 -16.78 21.59
C TYR A 25 -10.72 -18.19 21.88
N ALA A 26 -9.90 -19.00 22.56
CA ALA A 26 -10.24 -20.38 22.87
C ALA A 26 -11.45 -20.52 23.81
N ASP A 27 -11.75 -19.49 24.61
CA ASP A 27 -12.93 -19.42 25.48
C ASP A 27 -14.21 -18.99 24.72
N GLY A 28 -14.10 -18.73 23.41
CA GLY A 28 -15.21 -18.31 22.56
C GLY A 28 -15.46 -16.79 22.55
N THR A 29 -14.71 -16.00 23.32
CA THR A 29 -14.80 -14.54 23.25
C THR A 29 -14.19 -14.02 21.95
N THR A 30 -14.61 -12.83 21.52
CA THR A 30 -14.08 -12.20 20.30
C THR A 30 -13.67 -10.77 20.54
N GLU A 31 -12.55 -10.39 19.92
CA GLU A 31 -12.06 -9.01 19.87
C GLU A 31 -11.91 -8.58 18.41
N THR A 32 -12.16 -7.30 18.12
CA THR A 32 -11.95 -6.72 16.81
C THR A 32 -10.95 -5.57 16.93
N ILE A 33 -9.85 -5.68 16.20
CA ILE A 33 -8.84 -4.62 16.05
C ILE A 33 -9.14 -3.90 14.73
N SER A 34 -9.63 -2.68 14.83
CA SER A 34 -10.02 -1.86 13.68
C SER A 34 -8.97 -0.80 13.35
N SER A 35 -8.88 -0.40 12.09
CA SER A 35 -8.16 0.81 11.69
C SER A 35 -8.87 2.05 12.25
N ASP A 36 -8.17 2.87 13.03
CA ASP A 36 -8.71 4.05 13.67
C ASP A 36 -7.65 5.19 13.75
N PRO A 37 -7.98 6.39 14.26
CA PRO A 37 -7.02 7.50 14.38
C PRO A 37 -5.86 7.29 15.35
N THR A 38 -5.84 6.19 16.13
CA THR A 38 -4.72 5.84 17.02
C THR A 38 -3.58 5.16 16.27
N TRP A 39 -3.84 4.66 15.06
CA TRP A 39 -2.81 4.11 14.18
C TRP A 39 -1.82 5.20 13.79
N LYS A 40 -0.54 4.84 13.63
CA LYS A 40 0.50 5.76 13.17
C LYS A 40 0.86 5.53 11.71
N THR A 41 1.35 6.59 11.06
CA THR A 41 1.76 6.60 9.65
C THR A 41 3.08 7.35 9.47
N SER A 42 3.85 6.95 8.45
CA SER A 42 5.10 7.58 8.06
C SER A 42 5.32 7.45 6.55
N LEU A 43 6.27 8.20 5.99
CA LEU A 43 6.60 8.12 4.57
C LEU A 43 7.37 6.81 4.28
N SER A 44 6.97 6.15 3.19
CA SER A 44 7.57 4.90 2.71
C SER A 44 8.89 5.15 1.94
N PRO A 45 9.78 4.14 1.84
CA PRO A 45 10.86 4.14 0.86
C PRO A 45 10.37 4.13 -0.61
N VAL A 46 9.11 3.73 -0.87
CA VAL A 46 8.46 3.97 -2.17
C VAL A 46 8.10 5.46 -2.27
N VAL A 47 8.92 6.23 -2.98
CA VAL A 47 8.74 7.68 -3.12
C VAL A 47 7.85 8.07 -4.30
N PHE A 48 7.65 7.15 -5.24
CA PHE A 48 6.73 7.31 -6.37
C PHE A 48 6.25 5.94 -6.83
N ASN A 49 4.97 5.79 -7.15
CA ASN A 49 4.40 4.59 -7.75
C ASN A 49 3.34 4.99 -8.79
N SER A 50 3.38 4.35 -9.95
CA SER A 50 2.47 4.61 -11.06
C SER A 50 2.25 3.33 -11.86
N ILE A 51 0.99 3.00 -12.12
CA ILE A 51 0.61 1.86 -12.96
C ILE A 51 1.04 2.02 -14.43
N TYR A 52 1.37 3.24 -14.87
CA TYR A 52 1.70 3.52 -16.28
C TYR A 52 3.19 3.74 -16.54
N THR A 53 3.97 4.06 -15.52
CA THR A 53 5.36 4.48 -15.72
C THR A 53 6.31 3.59 -14.94
N ALA A 54 6.41 3.79 -13.63
CA ALA A 54 7.37 3.07 -12.80
C ALA A 54 7.05 3.22 -11.31
N GLU A 55 7.79 2.48 -10.50
CA GLU A 55 7.99 2.70 -9.09
C GLU A 55 9.41 3.25 -8.85
N HIS A 56 9.56 4.27 -8.02
CA HIS A 56 10.85 4.74 -7.53
C HIS A 56 10.99 4.41 -6.05
N TYR A 57 12.08 3.74 -5.71
CA TYR A 57 12.38 3.27 -4.37
C TYR A 57 13.70 3.89 -3.88
N ASP A 58 13.69 4.53 -2.71
CA ASP A 58 14.88 5.04 -2.04
C ASP A 58 15.16 4.21 -0.78
N ALA A 59 16.06 3.24 -0.92
CA ALA A 59 16.42 2.31 0.17
C ALA A 59 16.99 3.01 1.42
N ARG A 60 17.49 4.25 1.30
CA ARG A 60 17.98 5.02 2.47
C ARG A 60 16.86 5.43 3.42
N ARG A 61 15.60 5.31 2.99
CA ARG A 61 14.40 5.59 3.78
C ARG A 61 13.78 4.34 4.39
N GLU A 62 14.41 3.18 4.22
CA GLU A 62 13.97 1.97 4.89
C GLU A 62 14.00 2.16 6.41
N GLN A 63 12.97 1.65 7.08
CA GLN A 63 12.85 1.65 8.52
C GLN A 63 12.80 0.18 8.98
N PRO A 64 13.96 -0.47 9.19
CA PRO A 64 14.01 -1.89 9.51
C PRO A 64 13.16 -2.24 10.74
N GLY A 65 12.36 -3.30 10.63
CA GLY A 65 11.54 -3.79 11.73
C GLY A 65 10.28 -2.99 12.02
N TRP A 66 9.89 -2.01 11.18
CA TRP A 66 8.66 -1.21 11.35
C TRP A 66 7.39 -2.04 11.53
N ASN A 67 7.38 -3.26 11.00
CA ASN A 67 6.29 -4.23 11.07
C ASN A 67 6.38 -5.17 12.29
N THR A 68 7.15 -4.81 13.32
CA THR A 68 7.33 -5.62 14.53
C THR A 68 6.92 -4.85 15.77
N VAL A 69 6.52 -5.58 16.82
CA VAL A 69 6.06 -5.00 18.10
C VAL A 69 7.13 -4.21 18.87
N ARG A 70 8.40 -4.30 18.46
CA ARG A 70 9.54 -3.67 19.16
C ARG A 70 10.03 -2.40 18.46
N PHE A 71 9.36 -1.98 17.39
CA PHE A 71 9.74 -0.78 16.66
C PHE A 71 9.42 0.48 17.46
N ASP A 72 10.35 1.44 17.47
CA ASP A 72 10.11 2.77 18.03
C ASP A 72 9.48 3.67 16.96
N ASP A 73 8.18 3.91 17.10
CA ASP A 73 7.36 4.72 16.20
C ASP A 73 7.13 6.15 16.75
N ALA A 74 7.96 6.63 17.68
CA ALA A 74 7.80 7.95 18.28
C ALA A 74 7.83 9.10 17.26
N ALA A 75 8.57 8.93 16.16
CA ALA A 75 8.67 9.92 15.08
C ALA A 75 7.51 9.84 14.06
N TRP A 76 6.64 8.83 14.15
CA TRP A 76 5.49 8.69 13.26
C TRP A 76 4.34 9.57 13.73
N VAL A 77 3.45 9.94 12.79
CA VAL A 77 2.29 10.78 13.08
C VAL A 77 1.02 9.95 13.07
N ASN A 78 0.03 10.34 13.88
CA ASN A 78 -1.26 9.66 13.91
C ASN A 78 -1.97 9.74 12.55
N ALA A 79 -2.67 8.66 12.21
CA ALA A 79 -3.53 8.57 11.06
C ALA A 79 -4.69 9.56 11.18
N ILE A 80 -5.12 10.11 10.06
CA ILE A 80 -6.24 11.05 10.03
C ILE A 80 -7.45 10.34 9.46
N ALA A 81 -8.56 10.34 10.21
CA ALA A 81 -9.83 9.81 9.74
C ALA A 81 -10.23 10.47 8.40
N ARG A 82 -10.75 9.64 7.49
CA ARG A 82 -11.32 10.06 6.21
C ARG A 82 -12.70 9.45 6.07
N LYS A 83 -13.58 10.20 5.42
CA LYS A 83 -14.89 9.68 5.06
C LYS A 83 -14.70 8.54 4.07
N ALA A 84 -15.42 7.44 4.25
CA ALA A 84 -15.40 6.33 3.30
C ALA A 84 -15.83 6.84 1.91
N PRO A 85 -15.13 6.42 0.83
CA PRO A 85 -15.49 6.82 -0.53
C PRO A 85 -16.81 6.17 -1.01
N SER A 86 -17.25 5.10 -0.32
CA SER A 86 -18.48 4.36 -0.59
C SER A 86 -18.99 3.68 0.68
N ASN A 87 -20.30 3.47 0.76
CA ASN A 87 -20.93 2.64 1.80
C ASN A 87 -21.04 1.16 1.38
N ASN A 88 -20.70 0.84 0.14
CA ASN A 88 -20.79 -0.52 -0.41
C ASN A 88 -19.43 -1.21 -0.34
N ILE A 89 -19.17 -1.90 0.77
CA ILE A 89 -18.04 -2.81 0.90
C ILE A 89 -18.53 -4.22 0.55
N VAL A 90 -17.98 -4.79 -0.51
CA VAL A 90 -18.32 -6.14 -0.99
C VAL A 90 -17.06 -6.99 -1.05
N ALA A 91 -17.19 -8.28 -0.74
CA ALA A 91 -16.09 -9.21 -0.89
C ALA A 91 -15.69 -9.33 -2.36
N GLN A 92 -14.39 -9.41 -2.63
CA GLN A 92 -13.88 -9.67 -3.97
C GLN A 92 -14.26 -11.09 -4.40
N VAL A 93 -14.97 -11.22 -5.52
CA VAL A 93 -15.47 -12.51 -6.04
C VAL A 93 -14.45 -13.18 -6.99
N LEU A 94 -13.62 -12.39 -7.66
CA LEU A 94 -12.62 -12.88 -8.61
C LEU A 94 -11.33 -13.32 -7.92
N HIS A 95 -10.65 -14.32 -8.48
CA HIS A 95 -9.35 -14.76 -8.01
C HIS A 95 -8.38 -13.58 -7.89
N PRO A 96 -7.61 -13.49 -6.79
CA PRO A 96 -6.65 -12.41 -6.61
C PRO A 96 -5.48 -12.56 -7.58
N ILE A 97 -4.92 -11.42 -7.98
CA ILE A 97 -3.66 -11.36 -8.74
C ILE A 97 -2.54 -11.90 -7.85
N ARG A 98 -1.70 -12.78 -8.40
CA ARG A 98 -0.56 -13.40 -7.72
C ARG A 98 0.60 -13.55 -8.69
N ASN A 99 1.82 -13.59 -8.17
CA ASN A 99 2.99 -14.02 -8.94
C ASN A 99 2.85 -15.52 -9.20
N VAL A 100 2.85 -15.94 -10.47
CA VAL A 100 2.62 -17.35 -10.88
C VAL A 100 3.87 -18.01 -11.44
N GLU A 101 4.77 -17.23 -12.02
CA GLU A 101 5.98 -17.71 -12.66
C GLU A 101 7.04 -16.60 -12.62
N GLU A 102 8.29 -16.98 -12.43
CA GLU A 102 9.45 -16.09 -12.55
C GLU A 102 10.29 -16.55 -13.74
N LEU A 103 10.48 -15.65 -14.71
CA LEU A 103 11.27 -15.93 -15.91
C LEU A 103 12.67 -15.36 -15.74
N ALA A 104 13.66 -16.24 -15.62
CA ALA A 104 15.06 -15.82 -15.55
C ALA A 104 15.52 -15.20 -16.88
N ALA A 105 16.41 -14.21 -16.78
CA ALA A 105 17.01 -13.60 -17.97
C ALA A 105 17.81 -14.65 -18.75
N ALA A 106 17.44 -14.88 -20.02
CA ALA A 106 18.08 -15.91 -20.85
C ALA A 106 19.50 -15.54 -21.29
N TYR A 107 19.75 -14.25 -21.58
CA TYR A 107 21.08 -13.72 -21.85
C TYR A 107 21.09 -12.20 -21.65
N MET A 108 22.25 -11.64 -21.30
CA MET A 108 22.48 -10.19 -21.23
C MET A 108 23.45 -9.80 -22.35
N ARG A 109 23.09 -8.81 -23.16
CA ARG A 109 24.01 -8.21 -24.13
C ARG A 109 24.20 -6.75 -23.80
N LYS A 110 25.40 -6.40 -23.35
CA LYS A 110 25.83 -5.00 -23.24
C LYS A 110 26.16 -4.50 -24.66
N LEU A 111 25.36 -3.55 -25.16
CA LEU A 111 25.74 -2.76 -26.32
C LEU A 111 26.59 -1.62 -25.77
N ASN A 112 27.85 -1.51 -26.21
CA ASN A 112 28.74 -0.45 -25.73
C ASN A 112 28.18 0.92 -26.10
N ASP A 113 28.23 1.87 -25.17
CA ASP A 113 28.19 3.30 -25.48
C ASP A 113 29.64 3.78 -25.60
N THR A 114 30.10 3.99 -26.84
CA THR A 114 31.32 4.72 -27.12
C THR A 114 31.02 5.72 -28.22
N THR A 115 30.76 6.97 -27.83
CA THR A 115 31.14 8.17 -28.58
C THR A 115 31.36 9.30 -27.58
#